data_AF-A0A1G1Z9T3-F1
#
_entry.id   AF-A0A1G1Z9T3-F1
#
_cell.length_a   1.000
_cell.length_b   1.000
_cell.length_c   1.000
_cell.angle_alpha   90.00
_cell.angle_beta   90.00
_cell.angle_gamma   90.00
#
_symmetry.space_group_name_H-M   'P 1'
#
loop_
_entity.id
_entity.type
_entity.pdbx_description
1 polymer ?
#
loop_
_entity_poly.entity_id
_entity_poly.type
_entity_poly.pdbx_seq_one_letter_code
_entity_poly.pdbx_strand_id
1 'polypeptide(L)' 'MKNGFLFSPTFDRLFDRGLINFSNDKVLLVSNSFSPKNLSRLNLRPEQTIVNLPIVGREEYLEYHRSKIFIHD' A
#
# COMPACT_ATOMS: atom_id res chain seq x y z
N MET A 1 -9.47 -10.69 -14.60
CA MET A 1 -9.01 -9.50 -13.85
C MET A 1 -8.88 -9.88 -12.39
N LYS A 2 -7.74 -9.59 -11.76
CA LYS A 2 -7.54 -9.83 -10.33
C LYS A 2 -7.70 -8.47 -9.61
N ASN A 3 -8.82 -8.26 -8.94
CA ASN A 3 -9.21 -6.93 -8.44
C ASN A 3 -8.96 -6.74 -6.93
N GLY A 4 -7.95 -7.40 -6.39
CA GLY A 4 -7.70 -7.33 -4.96
C GLY A 4 -6.46 -8.09 -4.52
N PHE A 5 -5.99 -7.72 -3.34
CA PHE A 5 -4.87 -8.34 -2.64
C PHE A 5 -5.39 -9.04 -1.39
N LEU A 6 -4.72 -10.11 -0.98
CA LEU A 6 -4.92 -10.68 0.35
C LEU A 6 -3.86 -10.08 1.28
N PHE A 7 -4.31 -9.34 2.28
CA PHE A 7 -3.46 -8.69 3.26
C PHE A 7 -3.72 -9.23 4.66
N SER A 8 -2.79 -8.98 5.58
CA SER A 8 -3.11 -9.09 7.00
C SER A 8 -4.13 -7.99 7.37
N PRO A 9 -4.95 -8.17 8.43
CA PRO A 9 -5.98 -7.21 8.81
C PRO A 9 -5.46 -5.77 8.99
N THR A 10 -4.20 -5.62 9.42
CA THR A 10 -3.54 -4.32 9.55
C THR A 10 -3.29 -3.67 8.19
N PHE A 11 -2.67 -4.39 7.25
CA PHE A 11 -2.36 -3.87 5.92
C PHE A 11 -3.64 -3.58 5.13
N ASP A 12 -4.63 -4.46 5.23
CA ASP A 12 -5.95 -4.31 4.62
C ASP A 12 -6.59 -2.97 5.03
N ARG A 13 -6.69 -2.71 6.34
CA ARG A 13 -7.27 -1.48 6.86
C ARG A 13 -6.49 -0.22 6.49
N LEU A 14 -5.16 -0.30 6.38
CA LEU A 14 -4.34 0.84 5.96
C LEU A 14 -4.48 1.12 4.47
N PHE A 15 -4.55 0.07 3.65
CA PHE A 15 -4.71 0.16 2.21
C PHE A 15 -6.09 0.71 1.85
N ASP A 16 -7.16 0.17 2.43
CA ASP A 16 -8.55 0.62 2.22
C ASP A 16 -8.78 2.08 2.61
N ARG A 17 -8.01 2.59 3.58
CA ARG A 17 -8.05 3.98 4.01
C ARG A 17 -7.16 4.92 3.20
N GLY A 18 -6.43 4.40 2.21
CA GLY A 18 -5.50 5.18 1.41
C GLY A 18 -4.23 5.62 2.15
N LEU A 19 -3.95 5.05 3.33
CA LEU A 19 -2.78 5.42 4.15
C LEU A 19 -1.49 4.76 3.64
N ILE A 20 -1.63 3.60 2.97
CA ILE A 20 -0.53 2.92 2.28
C ILE A 20 -0.93 2.52 0.87
N ASN A 21 0.08 2.37 0.01
CA ASN A 21 -0.06 1.79 -1.32
C ASN A 21 1.26 1.09 -1.71
N PHE A 22 1.38 0.62 -2.95
CA PHE A 22 2.59 -0.02 -3.45
C PHE A 22 2.93 0.51 -4.85
N SER A 23 4.22 0.69 -5.14
CA SER A 23 4.69 0.92 -6.50
C SER A 23 4.63 -0.37 -7.33
N ASN A 24 4.79 -0.24 -8.65
CA ASN A 24 4.88 -1.40 -9.54
C ASN A 24 6.15 -2.25 -9.27
N ASP A 25 7.16 -1.64 -8.64
CA ASP A 25 8.38 -2.30 -8.16
C ASP A 25 8.21 -2.91 -6.75
N LYS A 26 6.96 -3.02 -6.26
CA LYS A 26 6.60 -3.59 -4.95
C LYS A 26 7.12 -2.79 -3.76
N VAL A 27 7.45 -1.53 -3.96
CA VAL A 27 7.91 -0.63 -2.90
C VAL A 27 6.69 -0.11 -2.12
N LEU A 28 6.72 -0.19 -0.79
CA LEU A 28 5.68 0.38 0.06
C LEU A 28 5.69 1.91 -0.03
N LEU A 29 4.55 2.46 -0.40
CA LEU A 29 4.25 3.88 -0.36
C LEU A 29 3.43 4.17 0.89
N VAL A 30 3.75 5.25 1.58
CA VAL A 30 3.06 5.66 2.80
C VAL A 30 2.63 7.12 2.64
N SER A 31 1.38 7.42 2.98
CA SER A 31 0.88 8.79 2.96
C SER A 31 1.55 9.64 4.04
N ASN A 32 1.87 10.90 3.73
CA ASN A 32 2.41 11.86 4.70
C ASN A 32 1.44 12.17 5.85
N SER A 33 0.13 11.93 5.66
CA SER A 33 -0.88 12.02 6.72
C SER A 33 -0.75 10.94 7.80
N PHE A 34 0.01 9.87 7.55
CA PHE A 34 0.12 8.75 8.49
C PHE A 34 1.24 8.96 9.52
N SER A 35 0.90 8.83 10.81
CA SER A 35 1.82 9.13 11.91
C SER A 35 3.12 8.29 11.84
N PRO A 36 4.30 8.93 11.83
CA PRO A 36 5.59 8.21 11.86
C PRO A 36 5.75 7.31 13.09
N LYS A 37 5.18 7.71 14.22
CA LYS A 37 5.15 6.90 15.45
C LYS A 37 4.35 5.61 15.27
N ASN A 38 3.24 5.66 14.54
CA ASN A 38 2.43 4.48 14.27
C ASN A 38 3.09 3.57 13.23
N LEU A 39 3.78 4.13 12.22
CA LEU A 39 4.61 3.32 11.30
C LEU A 39 5.63 2.48 12.07
N SER A 40 6.38 3.11 12.97
CA SER A 40 7.37 2.42 13.79
C SER A 40 6.74 1.32 14.66
N ARG A 41 5.59 1.59 15.29
CA ARG A 41 4.85 0.60 16.10
C ARG A 41 4.35 -0.59 15.28
N LEU A 42 4.01 -0.36 14.01
CA LEU A 42 3.60 -1.40 13.07
C LEU A 42 4.79 -2.05 12.34
N ASN A 43 6.02 -1.65 12.67
CA ASN A 43 7.24 -2.06 11.99
C ASN A 43 7.20 -1.84 10.47
N LEU A 44 6.51 -0.79 10.04
CA LEU A 44 6.45 -0.35 8.65
C LEU A 44 7.54 0.69 8.40
N ARG A 45 8.30 0.49 7.33
CA ARG A 45 9.31 1.44 6.85
C ARG A 45 8.90 1.96 5.48
N PRO A 46 8.93 3.28 5.24
CA PRO A 46 8.87 3.81 3.88
C PRO A 46 9.92 3.12 3.01
N GLU A 47 9.62 2.96 1.73
CA GLU A 47 10.54 2.41 0.73
C GLU A 47 10.95 0.93 0.92
N GLN A 48 10.36 0.22 1.89
CA GLN A 48 10.59 -1.22 1.99
C GLN A 48 9.97 -1.96 0.79
N THR A 49 10.69 -2.93 0.26
CA THR A 49 10.20 -3.75 -0.85
C THR A 49 9.47 -4.98 -0.32
N ILE A 50 8.22 -5.18 -0.78
CA ILE A 50 7.42 -6.37 -0.44
C ILE A 50 7.65 -7.43 -1.52
N VAL A 51 8.67 -8.26 -1.34
CA VAL A 51 9.15 -9.24 -2.35
C VAL A 51 8.02 -10.10 -2.93
N ASN A 52 7.11 -10.57 -2.09
CA ASN A 52 6.04 -11.50 -2.46
C ASN A 52 4.71 -10.82 -2.81
N LEU A 53 4.69 -9.51 -3.07
CA LEU A 53 3.47 -8.80 -3.49
C LEU A 53 3.07 -9.24 -4.92
N PRO A 54 1.87 -9.81 -5.11
CA PRO A 54 1.47 -10.41 -6.39
C PRO A 54 0.90 -9.36 -7.36
N ILE A 55 1.76 -8.47 -7.86
CA ILE A 55 1.37 -7.36 -8.75
C ILE A 55 0.91 -7.86 -10.13
N VAL A 56 1.51 -8.92 -10.66
CA VAL A 56 1.23 -9.40 -12.04
C VAL A 56 -0.27 -9.65 -12.26
N GLY A 57 -0.85 -8.88 -13.18
CA GLY A 57 -2.29 -8.89 -13.54
C GLY A 57 -3.19 -8.06 -12.61
N ARG A 58 -2.60 -7.17 -11.80
CA ARG A 58 -3.27 -6.23 -10.87
C ARG A 58 -2.77 -4.79 -11.02
N GLU A 59 -1.93 -4.52 -12.02
CA GLU A 59 -1.29 -3.23 -12.26
C GLU A 59 -2.35 -2.13 -12.41
N GLU A 60 -3.37 -2.35 -13.24
CA GLU A 60 -4.46 -1.40 -13.46
C GLU A 60 -5.28 -1.15 -12.17
N TYR A 61 -5.52 -2.19 -11.37
CA TYR A 61 -6.21 -2.05 -10.09
C TYR A 61 -5.37 -1.23 -9.10
N LEU A 62 -4.08 -1.51 -9.01
CA LEU A 62 -3.17 -0.79 -8.13
C LEU A 62 -3.02 0.68 -8.57
N GLU A 63 -2.98 0.94 -9.87
CA GLU A 63 -2.92 2.29 -10.44
C GLU A 63 -4.22 3.07 -10.19
N TYR A 64 -5.38 2.44 -10.38
CA TYR A 64 -6.65 3.04 -9.99
C TYR A 64 -6.68 3.37 -8.50
N HIS A 65 -6.28 2.42 -7.64
CA HIS A 65 -6.24 2.66 -6.20
C HIS A 65 -5.27 3.79 -5.83
N ARG A 66 -4.08 3.82 -6.45
CA ARG A 66 -3.09 4.88 -6.23
C ARG A 66 -3.61 6.24 -6.68
N SER A 67 -4.34 6.32 -7.79
CA SER A 67 -4.86 7.61 -8.30
C SER A 67 -6.14 8.09 -7.63
N LYS A 68 -6.95 7.19 -7.04
CA LYS A 68 -8.29 7.53 -6.50
C LYS A 68 -8.43 7.42 -4.99
N ILE A 69 -7.69 6.52 -4.35
CA ILE A 69 -7.90 6.17 -2.93
C ILE A 69 -6.69 6.57 -2.09
N PHE A 70 -5.46 6.40 -2.61
CA PHE A 70 -4.24 6.77 -1.89
C PHE A 70 -4.16 8.29 -1.64
N ILE A 71 -3.76 8.67 -0.43
CA ILE A 71 -3.66 10.06 0.01
C ILE A 71 -2.26 10.59 -0.33
N HIS A 72 -2.17 11.55 -1.27
CA HIS A 72 -0.92 12.06 -1.86
C HIS A 72 -0.24 13.24 -1.15
N ASP A 73 -0.83 13.78 -0.07
CA ASP A 73 -0.44 15.01 0.65
C ASP A 73 1.04 15.47 0.57
#